data_AF-A0A934KUT9-F1
#
_entry.id   AF-A0A934KUT9-F1
#
_cell.length_a   1.000
_cell.length_b   1.000
_cell.length_c   1.000
_cell.angle_alpha   90.00
_cell.angle_beta   90.00
_cell.angle_gamma   90.00
#
_symmetry.space_group_name_H-M   'P 1'
#
loop_
_entity.id
_entity.type
_entity.pdbx_description
1 polymer ?
#
loop_
_entity_poly.entity_id
_entity_poly.type
_entity_poly.pdbx_seq_one_letter_code
_entity_poly.pdbx_strand_id
1 'polypeptide(L)' 'MKTTSEFEMPVEFKEALEDNADLNNAFQSLTPGRQRGYLLYFTDAKLSKTRQSRIKRFSTKILTGKGLHDK' A
#
# COMPACT_ATOMS: atom_id res chain seq x y z
N MET A 1 3.14 -8.13 18.30
CA MET A 1 2.68 -7.90 16.91
C MET A 1 3.80 -7.20 16.16
N LYS A 2 4.29 -7.71 15.02
CA LYS A 2 5.33 -7.00 14.24
C LYS A 2 4.80 -5.63 13.77
N THR A 3 5.58 -4.57 13.86
CA THR A 3 5.18 -3.24 13.38
C THR A 3 5.36 -3.16 11.87
N THR A 4 4.53 -2.38 11.18
CA THR A 4 4.59 -2.20 9.71
C THR A 4 5.93 -1.58 9.26
N SER A 5 6.69 -0.99 10.19
CA SER A 5 8.03 -0.41 10.01
C SER A 5 9.13 -1.40 9.64
N GLU A 6 8.92 -2.72 9.77
CA GLU A 6 9.91 -3.73 9.34
C GLU A 6 9.85 -4.04 7.84
N PHE A 7 8.84 -3.53 7.13
CA PHE A 7 8.65 -3.81 5.70
C PHE A 7 9.05 -2.60 4.88
N GLU A 8 9.88 -2.86 3.86
CA GLU A 8 10.32 -1.84 2.91
C GLU A 8 9.10 -1.23 2.23
N MET A 9 8.89 0.07 2.46
CA MET A 9 7.88 0.84 1.75
C MET A 9 8.52 1.36 0.47
N PRO A 10 8.01 0.98 -0.72
CA PRO A 10 8.58 1.47 -1.96
C PRO A 10 8.37 2.97 -2.05
N VAL A 11 9.39 3.68 -2.55
CA VAL A 11 9.40 5.15 -2.65
C VAL A 11 8.14 5.65 -3.36
N GLU A 12 7.72 4.97 -4.43
CA GLU A 12 6.55 5.36 -5.21
C GLU A 12 5.24 5.25 -4.42
N PHE A 13 5.16 4.34 -3.44
CA PHE A 13 4.00 4.26 -2.56
C PHE A 13 4.05 5.34 -1.49
N LYS A 14 5.23 5.63 -0.94
CA LYS A 14 5.41 6.71 0.02
C LYS A 14 5.00 8.06 -0.58
N GLU A 15 5.45 8.36 -1.80
CA GLU A 15 5.03 9.55 -2.57
C GLU A 15 3.51 9.60 -2.73
N ALA A 16 2.88 8.48 -3.10
CA ALA A 16 1.42 8.43 -3.23
C ALA A 16 0.66 8.66 -1.91
N LEU A 17 1.24 8.30 -0.77
CA LEU A 17 0.66 8.59 0.56
C LEU A 17 0.86 10.05 0.97
N GLU A 18 2.00 10.65 0.60
CA GLU A 18 2.29 12.07 0.85
C GLU A 18 1.41 12.99 -0.02
N ASP A 19 1.19 12.62 -1.28
CA ASP A 19 0.33 13.34 -2.23
C ASP A 19 -1.17 13.20 -1.94
N ASN A 20 -1.58 12.15 -1.23
CA ASN A 20 -2.99 11.86 -0.97
C ASN A 20 -3.23 11.48 0.50
N ALA A 21 -3.65 12.47 1.28
CA ALA A 21 -3.95 12.32 2.70
C ALA A 21 -5.05 11.28 2.97
N ASP A 22 -6.08 11.17 2.12
CA ASP A 22 -7.14 10.18 2.29
C ASP A 22 -6.61 8.76 2.10
N LEU A 23 -5.74 8.55 1.10
CA LEU A 23 -5.08 7.27 0.87
C LEU A 23 -4.19 6.89 2.05
N ASN A 24 -3.46 7.85 2.62
CA ASN A 24 -2.64 7.66 3.80
C ASN A 24 -3.47 7.26 5.02
N ASN A 25 -4.52 8.01 5.33
CA ASN A 25 -5.42 7.71 6.44
C ASN A 25 -6.10 6.35 6.26
N ALA A 26 -6.55 6.03 5.05
CA ALA A 26 -7.18 4.76 4.75
C ALA A 26 -6.18 3.59 4.88
N PHE A 27 -4.95 3.74 4.39
CA PHE A 27 -3.89 2.75 4.53
C PHE A 27 -3.53 2.52 6.01
N GLN A 28 -3.36 3.59 6.79
CA GLN A 28 -3.07 3.52 8.22
C GLN A 28 -4.20 2.89 9.02
N SER A 29 -5.45 3.03 8.56
CA SER A 29 -6.64 2.41 9.17
C SER A 29 -6.78 0.92 8.86
N LEU A 30 -6.04 0.39 7.87
CA LEU A 30 -6.02 -1.04 7.60
C LEU A 30 -5.36 -1.81 8.76
N THR A 31 -5.77 -3.06 8.97
CA THR A 31 -5.09 -3.93 9.93
C THR A 31 -3.64 -4.17 9.52
N PRO A 32 -2.70 -4.41 10.46
CA PRO A 32 -1.29 -4.61 10.13
C PRO A 32 -1.06 -5.72 9.09
N GLY A 33 -1.89 -6.78 9.09
CA GLY A 33 -1.81 -7.83 8.08
C GLY A 33 -2.15 -7.35 6.67
N ARG A 34 -3.18 -6.51 6.53
CA ARG A 34 -3.57 -5.90 5.24
C ARG A 34 -2.53 -4.91 4.75
N GLN A 35 -1.98 -4.07 5.63
CA GLN A 35 -0.89 -3.15 5.29
C GLN A 35 0.32 -3.92 4.75
N ARG A 36 0.77 -4.96 5.46
CA ARG A 36 1.88 -5.81 5.03
C ARG A 36 1.62 -6.47 3.68
N GLY A 37 0.41 -6.96 3.44
CA GLY A 37 0.04 -7.56 2.15
C GLY A 37 0.23 -6.59 0.98
N TYR A 38 -0.16 -5.33 1.14
CA TYR A 38 0.08 -4.29 0.14
C TYR A 38 1.56 -3.97 -0.03
N LEU A 39 2.31 -3.78 1.07
CA LEU A 39 3.74 -3.48 1.00
C LEU A 39 4.53 -4.59 0.29
N LEU A 40 4.26 -5.86 0.62
CA LEU A 40 4.87 -7.02 -0.06
C LEU A 40 4.49 -7.07 -1.53
N TYR A 41 3.23 -6.85 -1.87
CA TYR A 41 2.78 -6.86 -3.26
C TYR A 41 3.39 -5.71 -4.08
N PHE A 42 3.61 -4.54 -3.49
CA PHE A 42 4.26 -3.44 -4.19
C PHE A 42 5.77 -3.66 -4.33
N THR A 43 6.46 -4.11 -3.28
CA THR A 43 7.92 -4.36 -3.32
C THR A 43 8.31 -5.54 -4.21
N ASP A 44 7.44 -6.54 -4.37
CA ASP A 44 7.66 -7.68 -5.28
C ASP A 44 7.87 -7.24 -6.75
N ALA A 45 7.35 -6.08 -7.16
CA ALA A 45 7.60 -5.54 -8.50
C ALA A 45 8.98 -4.85 -8.59
N LYS A 46 9.89 -5.46 -9.36
CA LYS A 46 11.25 -4.94 -9.60
C LYS A 46 11.28 -3.60 -10.35
N LEU A 47 10.37 -3.40 -11.30
CA LEU A 47 10.30 -2.18 -12.12
C LEU A 47 9.43 -1.11 -11.46
N SER A 48 9.97 0.11 -11.35
CA SER A 48 9.27 1.28 -10.79
C SER A 48 7.90 1.52 -11.45
N LYS A 49 7.84 1.49 -12.79
CA LYS A 49 6.57 1.63 -13.53
C LYS A 49 5.51 0.60 -13.13
N THR A 50 5.93 -0.62 -12.83
CA THR A 50 5.02 -1.68 -12.38
C THR A 50 4.55 -1.42 -10.95
N ARG A 51 5.43 -0.94 -10.06
CA ARG A 51 5.03 -0.52 -8.70
C ARG A 51 3.98 0.58 -8.76
N GLN A 52 4.22 1.64 -9.52
CA GLN A 52 3.27 2.74 -9.73
C GLN A 52 1.92 2.25 -10.27
N SER A 53 1.94 1.36 -11.27
CA SER A 53 0.72 0.77 -11.84
C SER A 53 -0.05 -0.05 -10.80
N ARG A 54 0.64 -0.89 -10.01
CA ARG A 54 0.04 -1.65 -8.90
C ARG A 54 -0.56 -0.69 -7.85
N ILE A 55 0.18 0.32 -7.41
CA ILE A 55 -0.27 1.32 -6.43
C ILE A 55 -1.57 1.97 -6.92
N LYS A 56 -1.54 2.58 -8.12
CA LYS A 56 -2.71 3.26 -8.71
C LYS A 56 -3.93 2.34 -8.81
N ARG A 57 -3.74 1.09 -9.22
CA ARG A 57 -4.82 0.10 -9.35
C ARG A 57 -5.45 -0.25 -8.00
N PHE A 58 -4.66 -0.27 -6.93
CA PHE A 58 -5.09 -0.69 -5.61
C PHE A 58 -5.43 0.45 -4.66
N SER A 59 -5.11 1.71 -5.01
CA SER A 59 -5.49 2.90 -4.24
C SER A 59 -6.99 2.93 -3.93
N THR A 60 -7.86 2.64 -4.91
CA THR A 60 -9.31 2.61 -4.68
C THR A 60 -9.72 1.55 -3.66
N LYS A 61 -9.08 0.36 -3.66
CA LYS A 61 -9.36 -0.67 -2.65
C LYS A 61 -8.95 -0.21 -1.26
N ILE A 62 -7.76 0.38 -1.14
CA ILE A 62 -7.25 0.93 0.12
C ILE A 62 -8.21 1.99 0.66
N LEU A 63 -8.65 2.92 -0.18
CA LEU A 63 -9.63 3.97 0.17
C LEU A 63 -10.96 3.39 0.69
N THR A 64 -11.38 2.23 0.18
CA THR A 64 -12.57 1.51 0.66
C THR A 64 -12.30 0.62 1.88
N GLY A 65 -11.11 0.67 2.49
CA GLY A 65 -10.73 -0.16 3.64
C GLY A 65 -10.51 -1.64 3.32
N LYS A 66 -10.42 -2.01 2.03
CA LYS A 66 -10.25 -3.38 1.57
C LYS A 66 -8.77 -3.77 1.48
N GLY A 67 -8.45 -4.96 1.95
CA GLY A 67 -7.17 -5.63 1.74
C GLY A 67 -6.98 -6.10 0.29
N LEU A 68 -5.75 -6.48 -0.05
CA LEU A 68 -5.35 -6.90 -1.40
C LEU A 68 -6.26 -7.99 -1.99
N HIS A 69 -6.59 -8.98 -1.17
CA HIS A 69 -7.41 -10.16 -1.52
C HIS A 69 -8.87 -10.07 -1.09
N ASP A 70 -9.29 -8.95 -0.51
CA ASP A 70 -10.69 -8.79 -0.12
C ASP A 70 -11.56 -8.63 -1.37
N LYS A 71 -12.70 -9.32 -1.35
CA LYS A 71 -13.74 -9.24 -2.38
C LYS A 71 -14.57 -7.96 -2.21
#